data_AF-A0A433UXT2-F1
#
_entry.id   AF-A0A433UXT2-F1
#
_cell.length_a   1.000
_cell.length_b   1.000
_cell.length_c   1.000
_cell.angle_alpha   90.00
_cell.angle_beta   90.00
_cell.angle_gamma   90.00
#
_symmetry.space_group_name_H-M   'P 1'
#
loop_
_entity.id
_entity.type
_entity.pdbx_description
1 polymer ?
#
loop_
_entity_poly.entity_id
_entity_poly.type
_entity_poly.pdbx_seq_one_letter_code
_entity_poly.pdbx_strand_id
1 'polypeptide(L)'
;MILRQHGVWFFPLVLTLLNFVSGAARTNAQTIYPFSGNYETTIKIKPIVDDLAEVIESAVSTDAPYGLDTYGGLVYSKTNVATGEVRFNVDPTIYGLQGYPQGFITFGDGANKLFGTADAGAKIDFEKLTAKGSGILNITGGEGIFQGATGILDFSEEDKVTLGETILLRGQALVSGSIQVPQKVPEPTIGLTLVAVGITYAGLMRRRRLMIGTSR
;
A
#
# COMPACT_ATOMS: atom_id res chain seq x y z
N MET A 1 6.79 71.54 -29.46
CA MET A 1 5.85 70.43 -29.70
C MET A 1 6.68 69.25 -30.20
N ILE A 2 6.73 68.15 -29.44
CA ILE A 2 6.85 66.74 -29.87
C ILE A 2 7.12 65.90 -28.61
N LEU A 3 6.23 64.93 -28.38
CA LEU A 3 6.15 63.97 -27.29
C LEU A 3 7.03 62.72 -27.58
N ARG A 4 7.52 62.09 -26.50
CA ARG A 4 7.62 60.62 -26.22
C ARG A 4 8.49 59.78 -27.18
N GLN A 5 9.07 58.64 -26.82
CA GLN A 5 8.63 57.60 -25.88
C GLN A 5 9.83 56.67 -25.55
N HIS A 6 10.17 56.45 -24.28
CA HIS A 6 11.02 55.32 -23.89
C HIS A 6 10.12 54.11 -23.62
N GLY A 7 9.96 53.26 -24.63
CA GLY A 7 9.27 51.97 -24.51
C GLY A 7 10.15 50.99 -23.74
N VAL A 8 9.98 50.91 -22.42
CA VAL A 8 10.57 49.83 -21.62
C VAL A 8 9.82 48.54 -21.94
N TRP A 9 10.55 47.59 -22.49
CA TRP A 9 10.14 46.29 -23.01
C TRP A 9 9.82 45.34 -21.85
N PHE A 10 8.54 45.08 -21.58
CA PHE A 10 8.05 44.19 -20.51
C PHE A 10 7.66 42.79 -21.02
N PHE A 11 8.39 42.24 -22.01
CA PHE A 11 8.05 40.93 -22.57
C PHE A 11 8.59 39.67 -21.84
N PRO A 12 9.61 39.70 -20.94
CA PRO A 12 10.11 38.44 -20.35
C PRO A 12 9.39 38.02 -19.06
N LEU A 13 8.65 38.93 -18.39
CA LEU A 13 8.06 38.66 -17.07
C LEU A 13 6.67 37.99 -17.13
N VAL A 14 5.97 38.09 -18.26
CA VAL A 14 4.66 37.46 -18.47
C VAL A 14 4.81 35.98 -18.86
N LEU A 15 5.89 35.61 -19.57
CA LEU A 15 6.11 34.23 -19.99
C LEU A 15 6.52 33.28 -18.85
N THR A 16 7.16 33.78 -17.78
CA THR A 16 7.52 32.93 -16.63
C THR A 16 6.32 32.65 -15.71
N LEU A 17 5.30 33.51 -15.69
CA LEU A 17 4.08 33.30 -14.89
C LEU A 17 3.08 32.34 -15.55
N LEU A 18 3.02 32.30 -16.89
CA LEU A 18 2.15 31.37 -17.62
C LEU A 18 2.60 29.90 -17.49
N ASN A 19 3.90 29.65 -17.40
CA ASN A 19 4.42 28.28 -17.23
C ASN A 19 4.11 27.68 -15.85
N PHE A 20 3.79 28.47 -14.84
CA PHE A 20 3.37 27.97 -13.52
C PHE A 20 1.90 27.55 -13.48
N VAL A 21 1.08 27.93 -14.47
CA VAL A 21 -0.37 27.64 -14.49
C VAL A 21 -0.67 26.36 -15.29
N SER A 22 0.16 26.00 -16.27
CA SER A 22 -0.13 24.91 -17.20
C SER A 22 0.50 23.55 -16.86
N GLY A 23 1.19 23.42 -15.73
CA GLY A 23 2.03 22.24 -15.47
C GLY A 23 2.11 21.79 -14.02
N ALA A 24 1.07 21.99 -13.20
CA ALA A 24 0.97 21.28 -11.93
C ALA A 24 0.69 19.80 -12.22
N ALA A 25 1.75 19.04 -12.53
CA ALA A 25 1.69 17.58 -12.49
C ALA A 25 1.13 17.21 -11.11
N ARG A 26 0.02 16.47 -11.09
CA ARG A 26 -0.55 15.93 -9.85
C ARG A 26 0.46 14.94 -9.27
N THR A 27 1.36 15.43 -8.44
CA THR A 27 2.17 14.58 -7.57
C THR A 27 1.24 14.07 -6.46
N ASN A 28 0.74 12.85 -6.61
CA ASN A 28 0.11 12.14 -5.52
C ASN A 28 1.20 11.88 -4.46
N ALA A 29 1.15 12.59 -3.34
CA ALA A 29 2.02 12.24 -2.22
C ALA A 29 1.63 10.85 -1.71
N GLN A 30 2.63 10.06 -1.32
CA GLN A 30 2.44 8.74 -0.74
C GLN A 30 3.23 8.67 0.57
N THR A 31 2.66 8.04 1.58
CA THR A 31 3.38 7.64 2.79
C THR A 31 3.80 6.20 2.66
N ILE A 32 5.07 5.93 2.97
CA ILE A 32 5.62 4.57 2.99
C ILE A 32 5.77 4.16 4.46
N TYR A 33 5.12 3.06 4.83
CA TYR A 33 5.23 2.41 6.12
C TYR A 33 6.10 1.15 5.96
N PRO A 34 7.35 1.16 6.44
CA PRO A 34 8.16 -0.05 6.47
C PRO A 34 7.53 -1.05 7.43
N PHE A 35 7.48 -2.32 7.04
CA PHE A 35 6.83 -3.35 7.82
C PHE A 35 7.77 -4.54 8.01
N SER A 36 7.85 -5.03 9.24
CA SER A 36 8.51 -6.28 9.59
C SER A 36 7.89 -6.79 10.88
N GLY A 37 7.50 -8.06 10.94
CA GLY A 37 6.96 -8.68 12.13
C GLY A 37 7.18 -10.18 12.14
N ASN A 38 7.41 -10.74 13.32
CA ASN A 38 7.49 -12.17 13.54
C ASN A 38 6.16 -12.66 14.12
N TYR A 39 5.57 -13.66 13.49
CA TYR A 39 4.27 -14.19 13.86
C TYR A 39 4.39 -15.64 14.28
N GLU A 40 3.78 -15.99 15.41
CA GLU A 40 3.53 -17.38 15.79
C GLU A 40 2.31 -17.89 15.03
N THR A 41 2.52 -18.86 14.15
CA THR A 41 1.51 -19.35 13.21
C THR A 41 0.75 -20.55 13.78
N THR A 42 -0.52 -20.63 13.42
CA THR A 42 -1.35 -21.82 13.55
C THR A 42 -2.17 -21.97 12.29
N ILE A 43 -1.88 -23.03 11.53
CA ILE A 43 -2.51 -23.30 10.24
C ILE A 43 -3.29 -24.61 10.35
N LYS A 44 -4.56 -24.57 9.97
CA LYS A 44 -5.45 -25.74 9.94
C LYS A 44 -5.72 -26.09 8.49
N ILE A 45 -5.32 -27.30 8.11
CA ILE A 45 -5.50 -27.83 6.76
C ILE A 45 -6.63 -28.87 6.82
N LYS A 46 -7.71 -28.59 6.11
CA LYS A 46 -8.86 -29.47 5.94
C LYS A 46 -8.85 -30.06 4.54
N PRO A 47 -8.62 -31.36 4.39
CA PRO A 47 -8.72 -32.02 3.10
C PRO A 47 -10.11 -31.80 2.49
N ILE A 48 -10.15 -31.50 1.19
CA ILE A 48 -11.39 -31.41 0.42
C ILE A 48 -11.57 -32.70 -0.38
N VAL A 49 -10.62 -32.96 -1.28
CA VAL A 49 -10.57 -34.14 -2.15
C VAL A 49 -9.13 -34.31 -2.63
N ASP A 50 -8.67 -35.57 -2.68
CA ASP A 50 -7.34 -35.93 -3.20
C ASP A 50 -6.20 -35.05 -2.65
N ASP A 51 -5.59 -34.25 -3.53
CA ASP A 51 -4.47 -33.36 -3.25
C ASP A 51 -4.88 -31.91 -2.92
N LEU A 52 -6.18 -31.64 -2.83
CA LEU A 52 -6.75 -30.32 -2.56
C LEU A 52 -7.20 -30.17 -1.12
N ALA A 53 -6.90 -29.02 -0.52
CA ALA A 53 -7.32 -28.68 0.82
C ALA A 53 -7.74 -27.22 0.97
N GLU A 54 -8.64 -26.98 1.92
CA GLU A 54 -8.89 -25.66 2.50
C GLU A 54 -7.87 -25.43 3.61
N VAL A 55 -7.26 -24.25 3.63
CA VAL A 55 -6.22 -23.87 4.58
C VAL A 55 -6.67 -22.60 5.30
N ILE A 56 -6.88 -22.74 6.61
CA ILE A 56 -7.25 -21.63 7.49
C ILE A 56 -6.02 -21.27 8.29
N GLU A 57 -5.57 -20.03 8.10
CA GLU A 57 -4.36 -19.51 8.70
C GLU A 57 -4.72 -18.52 9.80
N SER A 58 -3.99 -18.57 10.90
CA SER A 58 -4.07 -17.61 11.98
C SER A 58 -2.69 -17.41 12.57
N ALA A 59 -2.35 -16.18 12.93
CA ALA A 59 -1.09 -15.92 13.60
C ALA A 59 -1.17 -14.72 14.53
N VAL A 60 -0.29 -14.68 15.51
CA VAL A 60 -0.16 -13.57 16.47
C VAL A 60 1.29 -13.12 16.56
N SER A 61 1.50 -11.83 16.74
CA SER A 61 2.80 -11.21 16.86
C SER A 61 2.84 -10.29 18.07
N THR A 62 4.02 -10.21 18.69
CA THR A 62 4.28 -9.25 19.79
C THR A 62 5.13 -8.07 19.35
N ASP A 63 5.65 -8.10 18.12
CA ASP A 63 6.61 -7.14 17.59
C ASP A 63 6.17 -6.48 16.28
N ALA A 64 5.05 -6.93 15.68
CA ALA A 64 4.49 -6.32 14.48
C ALA A 64 4.06 -4.87 14.75
N PRO A 65 4.49 -3.91 13.90
CA PRO A 65 4.21 -2.51 14.11
C PRO A 65 2.75 -2.14 13.77
N TYR A 66 2.38 -0.91 14.13
CA TYR A 66 1.13 -0.25 13.72
C TYR A 66 -0.17 -0.91 14.22
N GLY A 67 -0.08 -1.80 15.21
CA GLY A 67 -1.23 -2.54 15.72
C GLY A 67 -1.71 -3.62 14.75
N LEU A 68 -0.80 -4.16 13.94
CA LEU A 68 -1.03 -5.30 13.05
C LEU A 68 -0.54 -6.58 13.73
N ASP A 69 -0.92 -6.79 14.98
CA ASP A 69 -0.46 -7.89 15.85
C ASP A 69 -1.10 -9.24 15.53
N THR A 70 -2.14 -9.27 14.71
CA THR A 70 -2.83 -10.48 14.29
C THR A 70 -2.76 -10.68 12.78
N TYR A 71 -2.76 -11.94 12.35
CA TYR A 71 -2.91 -12.33 10.95
C TYR A 71 -4.02 -13.39 10.85
N GLY A 72 -4.82 -13.30 9.79
CA GLY A 72 -5.82 -14.30 9.45
C GLY A 72 -5.86 -14.52 7.95
N GLY A 73 -6.06 -15.77 7.55
CA GLY A 73 -6.08 -16.13 6.13
C GLY A 73 -7.01 -17.29 5.84
N LEU A 74 -7.57 -17.27 4.64
CA LEU A 74 -8.21 -18.40 4.00
C LEU A 74 -7.59 -18.56 2.62
N VAL A 75 -6.93 -19.70 2.39
CA VAL A 75 -6.36 -20.05 1.10
C VAL A 75 -6.70 -21.50 0.76
N TYR A 76 -6.52 -21.85 -0.51
CA TYR A 76 -6.68 -23.21 -1.01
C TYR A 76 -5.33 -23.73 -1.43
N SER A 77 -5.07 -25.01 -1.17
CA SER A 77 -3.81 -25.63 -1.53
C SER A 77 -3.98 -26.79 -2.48
N LYS A 78 -2.95 -27.01 -3.31
CA LYS A 78 -2.76 -28.21 -4.10
C LYS A 78 -1.39 -28.80 -3.79
N THR A 79 -1.36 -30.07 -3.40
CA THR A 79 -0.16 -30.76 -2.92
C THR A 79 0.31 -31.83 -3.91
N ASN A 80 1.52 -31.69 -4.46
CA ASN A 80 2.15 -32.80 -5.14
C ASN A 80 2.64 -33.82 -4.10
N VAL A 81 1.84 -34.87 -3.88
CA VAL A 81 2.12 -35.92 -2.89
C VAL A 81 3.43 -36.67 -3.13
N ALA A 82 3.94 -36.69 -4.37
CA ALA A 82 5.19 -37.37 -4.70
C ALA A 82 6.43 -36.54 -4.31
N THR A 83 6.33 -35.21 -4.36
CA THR A 83 7.46 -34.31 -4.09
C THR A 83 7.34 -33.53 -2.78
N GLY A 84 6.15 -33.51 -2.18
CA GLY A 84 5.82 -32.67 -1.02
C GLY A 84 5.67 -31.19 -1.35
N GLU A 85 5.69 -30.79 -2.63
CA GLU A 85 5.49 -29.41 -3.03
C GLU A 85 4.03 -29.01 -2.92
N VAL A 86 3.77 -27.84 -2.35
CA VAL A 86 2.43 -27.29 -2.14
C VAL A 86 2.36 -25.92 -2.80
N ARG A 87 1.25 -25.67 -3.51
CA ARG A 87 0.91 -24.34 -4.04
C ARG A 87 -0.34 -23.84 -3.35
N PHE A 88 -0.34 -22.56 -3.01
CA PHE A 88 -1.48 -21.90 -2.38
C PHE A 88 -2.07 -20.84 -3.30
N ASN A 89 -3.38 -20.65 -3.23
CA ASN A 89 -4.04 -19.53 -3.89
C ASN A 89 -5.32 -19.15 -3.16
N VAL A 90 -5.66 -17.87 -3.19
CA VAL A 90 -6.91 -17.36 -2.62
C VAL A 90 -8.13 -17.63 -3.51
N ASP A 91 -7.94 -17.77 -4.82
CA ASP A 91 -9.01 -18.09 -5.76
C ASP A 91 -9.19 -19.62 -5.86
N PRO A 92 -10.26 -20.20 -5.29
CA PRO A 92 -10.50 -21.65 -5.36
C PRO A 92 -10.72 -22.15 -6.79
N THR A 93 -11.16 -21.28 -7.71
CA THR A 93 -11.52 -21.69 -9.06
C THR A 93 -10.33 -22.11 -9.91
N ILE A 94 -9.11 -21.67 -9.56
CA ILE A 94 -7.88 -22.12 -10.24
C ILE A 94 -7.64 -23.63 -10.06
N TYR A 95 -8.21 -24.21 -9.00
CA TYR A 95 -8.16 -25.64 -8.71
C TYR A 95 -9.45 -26.37 -9.10
N GLY A 96 -10.38 -25.68 -9.78
CA GLY A 96 -11.68 -26.23 -10.17
C GLY A 96 -12.70 -26.32 -9.05
N LEU A 97 -12.45 -25.71 -7.89
CA LEU A 97 -13.35 -25.73 -6.74
C LEU A 97 -14.47 -24.69 -6.92
N GLN A 98 -15.65 -25.15 -7.34
CA GLN A 98 -16.83 -24.31 -7.52
C GLN A 98 -17.67 -24.24 -6.25
N GLY A 99 -18.22 -23.06 -5.95
CA GLY A 99 -19.08 -22.84 -4.76
C GLY A 99 -18.32 -22.64 -3.44
N TYR A 100 -16.99 -22.64 -3.46
CA TYR A 100 -16.16 -22.30 -2.32
C TYR A 100 -16.02 -20.78 -2.17
N PRO A 101 -15.91 -20.26 -0.95
CA PRO A 101 -15.72 -18.82 -0.73
C PRO A 101 -14.38 -18.34 -1.30
N GLN A 102 -14.34 -17.08 -1.72
CA GLN A 102 -13.09 -16.43 -2.09
C GLN A 102 -12.18 -16.34 -0.86
N GLY A 103 -10.94 -16.80 -1.01
CA GLY A 103 -9.89 -16.66 -0.02
C GLY A 103 -9.42 -15.22 0.15
N PHE A 104 -8.71 -14.96 1.23
CA PHE A 104 -8.23 -13.64 1.60
C PHE A 104 -7.09 -13.74 2.62
N ILE A 105 -6.39 -12.63 2.82
CA ILE A 105 -5.56 -12.40 4.00
C ILE A 105 -5.96 -11.10 4.70
N THR A 106 -5.76 -11.05 6.01
CA THR A 106 -5.95 -9.86 6.83
C THR A 106 -4.85 -9.73 7.87
N PHE A 107 -4.42 -8.50 8.13
CA PHE A 107 -3.59 -8.15 9.27
C PHE A 107 -4.33 -7.18 10.19
N GLY A 108 -4.18 -7.37 11.50
CA GLY A 108 -4.84 -6.58 12.53
C GLY A 108 -6.33 -6.87 12.67
N ASP A 109 -6.83 -6.79 13.90
CA ASP A 109 -8.26 -6.90 14.23
C ASP A 109 -8.82 -5.62 14.89
N GLY A 110 -7.93 -4.67 15.23
CA GLY A 110 -8.24 -3.39 15.86
C GLY A 110 -8.52 -2.25 14.88
N ALA A 111 -8.02 -1.05 15.22
CA ALA A 111 -8.30 0.18 14.48
C ALA A 111 -7.59 0.28 13.12
N ASN A 112 -6.43 -0.37 12.99
CA ASN A 112 -5.66 -0.44 11.75
C ASN A 112 -5.73 -1.86 11.23
N LYS A 113 -6.04 -2.00 9.95
CA LYS A 113 -6.09 -3.30 9.28
C LYS A 113 -5.49 -3.21 7.89
N LEU A 114 -5.01 -4.34 7.40
CA LEU A 114 -4.65 -4.52 6.00
C LEU A 114 -5.42 -5.69 5.43
N PHE A 115 -5.79 -5.58 4.16
CA PHE A 115 -6.45 -6.64 3.41
C PHE A 115 -5.63 -6.95 2.17
N GLY A 116 -5.67 -8.20 1.74
CA GLY A 116 -4.90 -8.60 0.58
C GLY A 116 -5.20 -9.99 0.05
N THR A 117 -4.28 -10.44 -0.77
CA THR A 117 -4.23 -11.79 -1.34
C THR A 117 -2.85 -12.40 -1.15
N ALA A 118 -2.74 -13.72 -1.22
CA ALA A 118 -1.48 -14.44 -1.13
C ALA A 118 -1.17 -15.21 -2.42
N ASP A 119 0.10 -15.19 -2.83
CA ASP A 119 0.68 -16.11 -3.80
C ASP A 119 1.90 -16.77 -3.16
N ALA A 120 1.80 -18.06 -2.87
CA ALA A 120 2.77 -18.75 -2.05
C ALA A 120 2.96 -20.21 -2.43
N GLY A 121 4.06 -20.78 -1.95
CA GLY A 121 4.31 -22.21 -2.00
C GLY A 121 4.97 -22.69 -0.72
N ALA A 122 4.85 -24.00 -0.48
CA ALA A 122 5.56 -24.66 0.59
C ALA A 122 6.14 -25.99 0.14
N LYS A 123 7.01 -26.54 0.97
CA LYS A 123 7.52 -27.89 0.86
C LYS A 123 7.35 -28.63 2.16
N ILE A 124 6.70 -29.79 2.10
CA ILE A 124 6.51 -30.70 3.23
C ILE A 124 7.63 -31.73 3.22
N ASP A 125 8.28 -31.91 4.36
CA ASP A 125 9.15 -33.04 4.67
C ASP A 125 8.33 -34.06 5.47
N PHE A 126 7.84 -35.09 4.78
CA PHE A 126 6.99 -36.12 5.40
C PHE A 126 7.74 -37.00 6.40
N GLU A 127 9.07 -37.11 6.29
CA GLU A 127 9.88 -37.90 7.23
C GLU A 127 10.08 -37.14 8.55
N LYS A 128 10.34 -35.83 8.47
CA LYS A 128 10.56 -34.98 9.65
C LYS A 128 9.29 -34.37 10.20
N LEU A 129 8.17 -34.49 9.48
CA LEU A 129 6.91 -33.83 9.79
C LEU A 129 7.11 -32.32 9.97
N THR A 130 7.77 -31.70 9.00
CA THR A 130 7.95 -30.25 8.95
C THR A 130 7.49 -29.70 7.61
N ALA A 131 7.11 -28.43 7.60
CA ALA A 131 6.80 -27.70 6.37
C ALA A 131 7.59 -26.40 6.36
N LYS A 132 8.04 -25.98 5.17
CA LYS A 132 8.66 -24.66 4.97
C LYS A 132 7.91 -23.94 3.87
N GLY A 133 7.37 -22.77 4.18
CA GLY A 133 6.58 -21.95 3.28
C GLY A 133 7.29 -20.64 2.97
N SER A 134 7.01 -20.08 1.80
CA SER A 134 7.39 -18.72 1.45
C SER A 134 6.54 -18.21 0.31
N GLY A 135 6.41 -16.89 0.22
CA GLY A 135 5.66 -16.27 -0.86
C GLY A 135 5.50 -14.78 -0.67
N ILE A 136 4.52 -14.26 -1.40
CA ILE A 136 4.20 -12.85 -1.47
C ILE A 136 2.77 -12.64 -1.01
N LEU A 137 2.61 -11.64 -0.16
CA LEU A 137 1.34 -11.09 0.29
C LEU A 137 1.12 -9.75 -0.41
N ASN A 138 0.13 -9.70 -1.29
CA ASN A 138 -0.24 -8.47 -2.01
C ASN A 138 -1.29 -7.73 -1.20
N ILE A 139 -0.93 -6.57 -0.66
CA ILE A 139 -1.84 -5.68 0.05
C ILE A 139 -2.65 -4.89 -0.97
N THR A 140 -3.97 -5.00 -0.87
CA THR A 140 -4.93 -4.39 -1.81
C THR A 140 -5.83 -3.35 -1.14
N GLY A 141 -5.73 -3.20 0.19
CA GLY A 141 -6.47 -2.20 0.93
C GLY A 141 -6.15 -2.23 2.42
N GLY A 142 -6.86 -1.40 3.18
CA GLY A 142 -6.74 -1.33 4.62
C GLY A 142 -7.71 -0.35 5.26
N GLU A 143 -7.70 -0.34 6.59
CA GLU A 143 -8.48 0.56 7.46
C GLU A 143 -7.56 1.41 8.34
N GLY A 144 -8.12 2.47 8.93
CA GLY A 144 -7.39 3.37 9.81
C GLY A 144 -6.31 4.14 9.05
N ILE A 145 -5.07 4.08 9.52
CA ILE A 145 -3.94 4.76 8.86
C ILE A 145 -3.60 4.15 7.49
N PHE A 146 -4.16 2.99 7.16
CA PHE A 146 -3.92 2.24 5.92
C PHE A 146 -5.07 2.34 4.91
N GLN A 147 -5.93 3.35 5.03
CA GLN A 147 -7.02 3.53 4.08
C GLN A 147 -6.48 3.71 2.64
N GLY A 148 -6.89 2.81 1.74
CA GLY A 148 -6.41 2.78 0.35
C GLY A 148 -4.97 2.27 0.20
N ALA A 149 -4.45 1.55 1.20
CA ALA A 149 -3.11 1.00 1.16
C ALA A 149 -2.92 0.00 0.01
N THR A 150 -1.72 0.02 -0.54
CA THR A 150 -1.21 -1.01 -1.45
C THR A 150 0.18 -1.42 -1.02
N GLY A 151 0.63 -2.62 -1.35
CA GLY A 151 1.96 -3.05 -0.97
C GLY A 151 2.24 -4.49 -1.33
N ILE A 152 3.51 -4.85 -1.17
CA ILE A 152 4.00 -6.20 -1.38
C ILE A 152 4.81 -6.53 -0.13
N LEU A 153 4.40 -7.59 0.56
CA LEU A 153 5.12 -8.14 1.70
C LEU A 153 5.62 -9.53 1.34
N ASP A 154 6.88 -9.80 1.60
CA ASP A 154 7.44 -11.14 1.53
C ASP A 154 7.20 -11.85 2.86
N PHE A 155 6.95 -13.15 2.81
CA PHE A 155 6.98 -13.97 4.00
C PHE A 155 7.78 -15.25 3.81
N SER A 156 8.31 -15.75 4.92
CA SER A 156 8.87 -17.10 5.03
C SER A 156 8.49 -17.70 6.37
N GLU A 157 8.24 -19.00 6.38
CA GLU A 157 7.78 -19.73 7.55
C GLU A 157 8.37 -21.12 7.65
N GLU A 158 8.45 -21.62 8.88
CA GLU A 158 8.79 -23.01 9.18
C GLU A 158 7.86 -23.54 10.26
N ASP A 159 7.18 -24.64 9.94
CA ASP A 159 6.16 -25.26 10.78
C ASP A 159 6.49 -26.71 11.13
N LYS A 160 6.02 -27.12 12.31
CA LYS A 160 5.86 -28.52 12.68
C LYS A 160 4.48 -29.01 12.26
N VAL A 161 4.44 -30.18 11.63
CA VAL A 161 3.22 -30.81 11.13
C VAL A 161 2.72 -31.83 12.15
N THR A 162 1.46 -31.70 12.54
CA THR A 162 0.73 -32.69 13.34
C THR A 162 -0.36 -33.31 12.48
N LEU A 163 -0.27 -34.63 12.27
CA LEU A 163 -1.23 -35.38 11.47
C LEU A 163 -2.49 -35.71 12.28
N GLY A 164 -3.63 -35.74 11.59
CA GLY A 164 -4.95 -36.04 12.14
C GLY A 164 -6.03 -35.91 11.06
N GLU A 165 -7.31 -35.99 11.44
CA GLU A 165 -8.42 -35.73 10.50
C GLU A 165 -8.37 -34.31 9.92
N THR A 166 -7.93 -33.35 10.73
CA THR A 166 -7.46 -32.03 10.29
C THR A 166 -5.97 -31.98 10.56
N ILE A 167 -5.17 -31.65 9.55
CA ILE A 167 -3.74 -31.49 9.72
C ILE A 167 -3.50 -30.12 10.36
N LEU A 168 -2.66 -30.07 11.39
CA LEU A 168 -2.34 -28.85 12.13
C LEU A 168 -0.86 -28.51 11.98
N LEU A 169 -0.57 -27.30 11.52
CA LEU A 169 0.77 -26.74 11.44
C LEU A 169 0.93 -25.65 12.51
N ARG A 170 2.09 -25.64 13.17
CA ARG A 170 2.49 -24.61 14.13
C ARG A 170 3.94 -24.23 13.93
N GLY A 171 4.22 -22.94 13.89
CA GLY A 171 5.55 -22.46 13.58
C GLY A 171 5.72 -20.98 13.80
N GLN A 172 6.66 -20.42 13.06
CA GLN A 172 6.94 -18.99 13.03
C GLN A 172 7.07 -18.52 11.60
N ALA A 173 6.44 -17.38 11.31
CA ALA A 173 6.55 -16.68 10.05
C ALA A 173 7.21 -15.31 10.25
N LEU A 174 8.19 -14.99 9.43
CA LEU A 174 8.70 -13.64 9.26
C LEU A 174 7.98 -13.01 8.08
N VAL A 175 7.32 -11.88 8.30
CA VAL A 175 6.68 -11.07 7.24
C VAL A 175 7.39 -9.73 7.18
N SER A 176 7.79 -9.29 5.99
CA SER A 176 8.49 -8.01 5.83
C SER A 176 8.24 -7.36 4.47
N GLY A 177 8.36 -6.03 4.39
CA GLY A 177 8.18 -5.30 3.15
C GLY A 177 7.82 -3.84 3.39
N SER A 178 6.99 -3.29 2.50
CA SER A 178 6.52 -1.90 2.64
C SER A 178 5.08 -1.74 2.21
N ILE A 179 4.37 -0.88 2.95
CA ILE A 179 2.99 -0.51 2.70
C ILE A 179 2.95 0.94 2.24
N GLN A 180 2.26 1.21 1.15
CA GLN A 180 2.12 2.53 0.55
C GLN A 180 0.69 3.02 0.75
N VAL A 181 0.55 4.20 1.33
CA VAL A 181 -0.76 4.83 1.56
C VAL A 181 -0.81 6.14 0.77
N PRO A 182 -1.78 6.32 -0.14
CA PRO A 182 -1.99 7.57 -0.83
C PRO A 182 -2.32 8.70 0.14
N GLN A 183 -1.66 9.85 0.02
CA GLN A 183 -2.02 11.06 0.73
C GLN A 183 -2.81 12.00 -0.16
N LYS A 184 -3.86 12.59 0.42
CA LYS A 184 -4.59 13.68 -0.23
C LYS A 184 -3.79 14.96 -0.13
N VAL A 185 -3.12 15.34 -1.23
CA VAL A 185 -2.45 16.64 -1.33
C VAL A 185 -3.52 17.71 -1.56
N PRO A 186 -3.58 18.79 -0.74
CA PRO A 186 -4.46 19.91 -1.02
C PRO A 186 -4.11 20.50 -2.40
N GLU A 187 -5.10 20.58 -3.30
CA GLU A 187 -4.89 21.33 -4.55
C GLU A 187 -4.61 22.81 -4.19
N PRO A 188 -3.66 23.48 -4.85
CA PRO A 188 -3.37 24.88 -4.59
C PRO A 188 -4.63 25.71 -4.88
N THR A 189 -5.27 26.21 -3.83
CA THR A 189 -6.44 27.07 -3.96
C THR A 189 -6.04 28.35 -4.67
N ILE A 190 -6.61 28.56 -5.87
CA ILE A 190 -6.35 29.68 -6.80
C ILE A 190 -6.40 31.08 -6.12
N GLY A 191 -7.05 31.19 -4.95
CA GLY A 191 -7.19 32.42 -4.18
C GLY A 191 -5.89 33.02 -3.64
N LEU A 192 -4.88 32.22 -3.24
CA LEU A 192 -3.63 32.76 -2.68
C LEU A 192 -2.76 33.45 -3.74
N THR A 193 -2.78 32.95 -4.98
CA THR A 193 -2.00 33.49 -6.10
C THR A 193 -2.54 34.86 -6.55
N LEU A 194 -3.86 35.05 -6.54
CA LEU A 194 -4.50 36.31 -6.92
C LEU A 194 -4.26 37.45 -5.91
N VAL A 195 -4.24 37.14 -4.61
CA VAL A 195 -3.95 38.13 -3.55
C VAL A 195 -2.50 38.63 -3.64
N ALA A 196 -1.54 37.73 -3.89
CA ALA A 196 -0.13 38.09 -4.05
C ALA A 196 0.10 39.00 -5.27
N VAL A 197 -0.57 38.74 -6.40
CA VAL A 197 -0.50 39.60 -7.59
C VAL A 197 -1.15 40.97 -7.32
N GLY A 198 -2.29 41.00 -6.62
CA GLY A 198 -2.99 42.24 -6.27
C GLY A 198 -2.18 43.19 -5.38
N ILE A 199 -1.49 42.66 -4.36
CA ILE A 199 -0.64 43.47 -3.46
C ILE A 199 0.55 44.08 -4.22
N THR A 200 1.16 43.31 -5.12
CA THR A 200 2.29 43.78 -5.93
C THR A 200 1.87 44.91 -6.88
N TYR A 201 0.68 44.79 -7.49
CA TYR A 201 0.14 45.81 -8.39
C TYR A 201 -0.27 47.10 -7.64
N ALA A 202 -0.90 46.96 -6.47
CA ALA A 202 -1.29 48.09 -5.64
C ALA A 202 -0.07 48.86 -5.08
N GLY A 203 1.00 48.15 -4.68
CA GLY A 203 2.26 48.76 -4.25
C GLY A 203 2.96 49.56 -5.35
N LEU A 204 2.95 49.04 -6.59
CA LEU A 204 3.57 49.71 -7.74
C LEU A 204 2.79 50.97 -8.16
N MET A 205 1.45 50.93 -8.10
CA MET A 205 0.58 52.08 -8.33
C MET A 205 0.76 53.18 -7.27
N ARG A 206 0.94 52.80 -5.99
CA ARG A 206 1.15 53.77 -4.90
C ARG A 206 2.50 54.48 -5.00
N ARG A 207 3.57 53.78 -5.41
CA ARG A 207 4.88 54.41 -5.71
C ARG A 207 4.81 55.38 -6.89
N ARG A 208 4.04 55.07 -7.94
CA ARG A 208 3.87 55.99 -9.09
C ARG A 208 3.14 57.27 -8.72
N ARG A 209 2.13 57.21 -7.83
CA ARG A 209 1.42 58.42 -7.38
C ARG A 209 2.31 59.33 -6.52
N LEU A 210 3.17 58.77 -5.68
CA LEU A 210 4.08 59.57 -4.84
C LEU A 210 5.19 60.28 -5.65
N MET A 211 5.66 59.69 -6.76
CA MET A 211 6.67 60.33 -7.63
C MET A 211 6.11 61.39 -8.59
N ILE A 212 4.79 61.49 -8.75
CA ILE A 212 4.14 62.50 -9.61
C ILE A 212 3.62 63.70 -8.77
N GLY A 213 3.59 63.57 -7.44
CA GLY A 213 3.09 64.59 -6.51
C GLY A 213 4.05 65.74 -6.16
N THR A 214 5.30 65.71 -6.63
CA THR A 214 6.28 66.77 -6.38
C THR A 214 6.59 67.53 -7.68
N SER A 215 5.59 68.21 -8.22
CA SER A 215 5.81 69.34 -9.14
C SER A 215 4.63 70.31 -9.06
N ARG A 216 4.62 71.16 -8.04
CA ARG A 216 4.13 72.54 -8.07
C ARG A 216 4.44 73.21 -6.75
#